data_AF-A0A0U3AF74-F1
#
_entry.id   AF-A0A0U3AF74-F1
#
_cell.length_a   1.000
_cell.length_b   1.000
_cell.length_c   1.000
_cell.angle_alpha   90.00
_cell.angle_beta   90.00
_cell.angle_gamma   90.00
#
_symmetry.space_group_name_H-M   'P 1'
#
loop_
_entity.id
_entity.type
_entity.pdbx_description
1 polymer ?
#
loop_
_entity_poly.entity_id
_entity_poly.type
_entity_poly.pdbx_seq_one_letter_code
_entity_poly.pdbx_strand_id
1 'polypeptide(L)'
;AKLDGVLQPMRVQFTTDATGAYSYPFIAASCVATNSDPVMFDSMRTRVGPVSGKTAELITHLGDENYTDTNSAAAGAYLNVLRPPLGKTHQGPFYRSAAFEIMSSDHDRWGPNCDSTTAAAGVIPAYLDQANRLFPTYDLPAVNTDGAQYRSAPRGRVLHIWTDGRTYMSAIAATDNASKTKLGAVQEQWVKDQLLYAKNNNLAIVLYLEDGGMTATSSFTGDDTWGAYKTAWNNIVSYASAIGVLTRLLVICGDFHGR
;
A
#
# COMPACT_ATOMS: atom_id res chain seq x y z
N ALA A 1 -23.75 -2.95 7.75
CA ALA A 1 -23.21 -4.25 8.21
C ALA A 1 -24.26 -4.93 9.10
N LYS A 2 -24.37 -6.26 9.06
CA LYS A 2 -25.19 -7.00 10.04
C LYS A 2 -24.38 -7.19 11.32
N LEU A 3 -24.95 -6.84 12.46
CA LEU A 3 -24.45 -7.22 13.79
C LEU A 3 -25.49 -8.18 14.36
N ASP A 4 -25.08 -9.39 14.73
CA ASP A 4 -25.96 -10.43 15.30
C ASP A 4 -27.20 -10.78 14.46
N GLY A 5 -27.04 -10.83 13.13
CA GLY A 5 -28.13 -11.16 12.21
C GLY A 5 -29.13 -10.02 11.96
N VAL A 6 -29.02 -8.90 12.68
CA VAL A 6 -29.84 -7.71 12.50
C VAL A 6 -29.14 -6.73 11.57
N LEU A 7 -29.84 -6.31 10.52
CA LEU A 7 -29.35 -5.26 9.64
C LEU A 7 -29.38 -3.93 10.41
N GLN A 8 -28.22 -3.52 10.92
CA GLN A 8 -28.10 -2.23 11.57
C GLN A 8 -28.31 -1.14 10.50
N PRO A 9 -29.21 -0.16 10.72
CA PRO A 9 -29.42 0.95 9.78
C PRO A 9 -28.25 1.94 9.88
N MET A 10 -27.04 1.49 9.55
CA MET A 10 -25.93 2.38 9.28
C MET A 10 -26.19 3.01 7.91
N ARG A 11 -26.66 4.26 7.92
CA ARG A 11 -26.58 5.10 6.72
C ARG A 11 -25.12 5.47 6.55
N VAL A 12 -24.47 4.85 5.58
CA VAL A 12 -23.15 5.26 5.10
C VAL A 12 -23.35 6.07 3.83
N GLN A 13 -22.59 7.16 3.71
CA GLN A 13 -22.54 7.97 2.50
C GLN A 13 -21.14 7.81 1.91
N PHE A 14 -21.07 7.53 0.62
CA PHE A 14 -19.84 7.52 -0.14
C PHE A 14 -20.05 8.30 -1.44
N THR A 15 -18.96 8.75 -2.02
CA THR A 15 -18.96 9.44 -3.32
C THR A 15 -18.12 8.61 -4.27
N THR A 16 -18.70 8.23 -5.40
CA THR A 16 -17.96 7.59 -6.50
C THR A 16 -17.21 8.65 -7.28
N ASP A 17 -16.19 8.20 -8.02
CA ASP A 17 -15.41 9.08 -8.87
C ASP A 17 -16.26 9.76 -9.93
N ALA A 18 -15.92 11.03 -10.21
CA ALA A 18 -16.46 11.72 -11.36
C ALA A 18 -15.97 11.01 -12.64
N THR A 19 -16.80 11.01 -13.68
CA THR A 19 -16.43 10.41 -14.96
C THR A 19 -15.39 11.26 -15.68
N GLY A 20 -14.40 10.60 -16.28
CA GLY A 20 -13.36 11.24 -17.07
C GLY A 20 -12.31 11.99 -16.23
N ALA A 21 -11.67 12.97 -16.85
CA ALA A 21 -10.50 13.64 -16.29
C ALA A 21 -10.88 14.74 -15.29
N TYR A 22 -10.61 14.54 -13.99
CA TYR A 22 -10.76 15.56 -12.94
C TYR A 22 -9.52 15.58 -12.00
N SER A 23 -9.44 16.59 -11.13
CA SER A 23 -8.38 16.75 -10.14
C SER A 23 -8.97 16.60 -8.74
N TYR A 24 -8.24 15.94 -7.85
CA TYR A 24 -8.66 15.66 -6.48
C TYR A 24 -7.44 15.61 -5.55
N PRO A 25 -7.60 15.90 -4.25
CA PRO A 25 -6.59 15.62 -3.25
C PRO A 25 -6.61 14.14 -2.85
N PHE A 26 -5.44 13.60 -2.54
CA PHE A 26 -5.32 12.32 -1.86
C PHE A 26 -4.34 12.42 -0.69
N ILE A 27 -4.43 11.46 0.23
CA ILE A 27 -3.53 11.31 1.36
C ILE A 27 -2.81 9.97 1.22
N ALA A 28 -1.51 9.98 1.49
CA ALA A 28 -0.72 8.76 1.70
C ALA A 28 -0.15 8.81 3.11
N ALA A 29 -0.30 7.73 3.85
CA ALA A 29 0.17 7.59 5.23
C ALA A 29 0.75 6.19 5.44
N SER A 30 1.60 6.02 6.44
CA SER A 30 2.16 4.73 6.84
C SER A 30 2.47 4.78 8.33
N CYS A 31 2.91 3.64 8.88
CA CYS A 31 3.62 3.63 10.16
C CYS A 31 2.80 4.17 11.33
N VAL A 32 1.66 3.54 11.56
CA VAL A 32 0.78 3.85 12.69
C VAL A 32 1.18 2.95 13.85
N ALA A 33 1.92 3.52 14.81
CA ALA A 33 2.37 2.81 16.00
C ALA A 33 1.23 2.03 16.68
N THR A 34 1.56 0.86 17.24
CA THR A 34 0.59 -0.05 17.86
C THR A 34 -0.36 0.69 18.80
N ASN A 35 -1.66 0.51 18.58
CA ASN A 35 -2.70 1.08 19.43
C ASN A 35 -2.68 2.63 19.56
N SER A 36 -1.99 3.35 18.67
CA SER A 36 -1.97 4.82 18.67
C SER A 36 -3.26 5.40 18.09
N ASP A 37 -3.70 6.57 18.57
CA ASP A 37 -4.84 7.31 18.01
C ASP A 37 -4.54 8.81 17.98
N PRO A 38 -3.48 9.25 17.25
CA PRO A 38 -3.09 10.65 17.25
C PRO A 38 -4.18 11.54 16.64
N VAL A 39 -4.36 12.73 17.22
CA VAL A 39 -5.21 13.81 16.67
C VAL A 39 -4.80 14.24 15.25
N MET A 40 -3.61 13.84 14.79
CA MET A 40 -3.17 14.01 13.41
C MET A 40 -4.17 13.39 12.41
N PHE A 41 -4.84 12.28 12.74
CA PHE A 41 -5.89 11.71 11.88
C PHE A 41 -7.05 12.68 11.62
N ASP A 42 -7.44 13.47 12.62
CA ASP A 42 -8.44 14.54 12.44
C ASP A 42 -7.90 15.67 11.56
N SER A 43 -6.64 16.06 11.77
CA SER A 43 -5.98 17.08 10.96
C SER A 43 -5.89 16.65 9.49
N MET A 44 -5.58 15.38 9.23
CA MET A 44 -5.50 14.79 7.90
C MET A 44 -6.88 14.73 7.22
N ARG A 45 -7.91 14.17 7.87
CA ARG A 45 -9.26 14.06 7.24
C ARG A 45 -9.93 15.41 6.97
N THR A 46 -9.59 16.44 7.75
CA THR A 46 -10.15 17.79 7.59
C THR A 46 -9.28 18.71 6.73
N ARG A 47 -8.08 18.27 6.34
CA ARG A 47 -7.19 19.06 5.51
C ARG A 47 -7.81 19.28 4.14
N VAL A 48 -7.94 20.56 3.78
CA VAL A 48 -8.37 20.98 2.46
C VAL A 48 -7.15 21.15 1.54
N GLY A 49 -7.20 20.54 0.36
CA GLY A 49 -6.18 20.68 -0.67
C GLY A 49 -6.11 22.11 -1.19
N PRO A 50 -4.91 22.72 -1.29
CA PRO A 50 -4.75 24.13 -1.59
C PRO A 50 -5.22 24.53 -3.00
N VAL A 51 -5.31 23.55 -3.92
CA VAL A 51 -5.73 23.78 -5.31
C VAL A 51 -7.23 23.56 -5.50
N SER A 52 -7.79 22.51 -4.89
CA SER A 52 -9.19 22.12 -5.14
C SER A 52 -10.19 22.73 -4.17
N GLY A 53 -9.77 23.19 -2.99
CA GLY A 53 -10.69 23.59 -1.93
C GLY A 53 -11.48 22.43 -1.33
N LYS A 54 -11.10 21.17 -1.61
CA LYS A 54 -11.75 19.95 -1.12
C LYS A 54 -10.88 19.19 -0.11
N THR A 55 -11.50 18.37 0.73
CA THR A 55 -10.81 17.29 1.47
C THR A 55 -10.36 16.17 0.52
N ALA A 56 -9.57 15.25 1.04
CA ALA A 56 -9.10 14.09 0.26
C ALA A 56 -10.28 13.24 -0.24
N GLU A 57 -10.17 12.77 -1.48
CA GLU A 57 -11.13 11.84 -2.09
C GLU A 57 -10.57 10.40 -2.11
N LEU A 58 -9.25 10.23 -1.92
CA LEU A 58 -8.53 8.97 -1.73
C LEU A 58 -7.61 9.05 -0.51
N ILE A 59 -7.58 7.99 0.28
CA ILE A 59 -6.59 7.74 1.32
C ILE A 59 -5.91 6.43 0.98
N THR A 60 -4.59 6.39 1.09
CA THR A 60 -3.85 5.14 1.05
C THR A 60 -2.95 4.97 2.27
N HIS A 61 -2.95 3.77 2.83
CA HIS A 61 -2.04 3.35 3.88
C HIS A 61 -0.97 2.44 3.29
N LEU A 62 0.30 2.80 3.44
CA LEU A 62 1.44 2.12 2.82
C LEU A 62 2.01 1.02 3.73
N GLY A 63 1.17 0.36 4.53
CA GLY A 63 1.61 -0.63 5.53
C GLY A 63 2.03 -0.06 6.88
N ASP A 64 2.37 -0.97 7.78
CA ASP A 64 2.67 -0.74 9.20
C ASP A 64 1.47 -0.17 9.96
N GLU A 65 0.31 -0.81 9.85
CA GLU A 65 -0.93 -0.33 10.48
C GLU A 65 -1.00 -0.61 11.98
N ASN A 66 -0.24 -1.61 12.45
CA ASN A 66 -0.43 -2.16 13.79
C ASN A 66 0.86 -2.57 14.53
N TYR A 67 2.01 -2.77 13.86
CA TYR A 67 3.29 -3.16 14.50
C TYR A 67 3.17 -4.40 15.40
N THR A 68 2.32 -5.36 15.05
CA THR A 68 2.09 -6.53 15.90
C THR A 68 2.93 -7.74 15.54
N ASP A 69 3.59 -7.73 14.38
CA ASP A 69 4.52 -8.77 13.95
C ASP A 69 3.88 -10.16 14.04
N THR A 70 2.60 -10.25 13.65
CA THR A 70 1.71 -11.35 14.04
C THR A 70 2.21 -12.75 13.63
N ASN A 71 2.83 -12.88 12.45
CA ASN A 71 3.41 -14.10 11.87
C ASN A 71 2.67 -15.41 12.20
N SER A 72 1.34 -15.41 12.04
CA SER A 72 0.47 -16.51 12.44
C SER A 72 -0.54 -16.85 11.36
N ALA A 73 -0.78 -18.15 11.12
CA ALA A 73 -1.86 -18.59 10.23
C ALA A 73 -3.26 -18.49 10.86
N ALA A 74 -3.36 -18.05 12.13
CA ALA A 74 -4.63 -17.96 12.83
C ALA A 74 -5.39 -16.67 12.42
N ALA A 75 -6.50 -16.81 11.71
CA ALA A 75 -7.37 -15.70 11.31
C ALA A 75 -7.75 -14.77 12.48
N GLY A 76 -7.98 -15.32 13.68
CA GLY A 76 -8.30 -14.53 14.87
C GLY A 76 -7.19 -13.56 15.29
N ALA A 77 -5.92 -13.85 14.99
CA ALA A 77 -4.80 -12.98 15.31
C ALA A 77 -4.88 -11.68 14.48
N TYR A 78 -5.10 -11.79 13.16
CA TYR A 78 -5.26 -10.61 12.30
C TYR A 78 -6.53 -9.83 12.59
N LEU A 79 -7.64 -10.50 12.90
CA LEU A 79 -8.87 -9.82 13.29
C LEU A 79 -8.69 -8.97 14.56
N ASN A 80 -7.88 -9.45 15.51
CA ASN A 80 -7.61 -8.73 16.76
C ASN A 80 -6.78 -7.46 16.57
N VAL A 81 -5.99 -7.35 15.50
CA VAL A 81 -5.11 -6.20 15.26
C VAL A 81 -5.66 -5.24 14.21
N LEU A 82 -6.38 -5.73 13.20
CA LEU A 82 -6.96 -4.91 12.13
C LEU A 82 -8.29 -4.25 12.53
N ARG A 83 -9.07 -4.87 13.42
CA ARG A 83 -10.38 -4.35 13.83
C ARG A 83 -10.32 -3.14 14.77
N PRO A 84 -9.45 -3.08 15.81
CA PRO A 84 -9.45 -1.97 16.75
C PRO A 84 -9.27 -0.57 16.12
N PRO A 85 -8.37 -0.35 15.14
CA PRO A 85 -8.25 0.92 14.42
C PRO A 85 -9.57 1.50 13.92
N LEU A 86 -10.48 0.64 13.45
CA LEU A 86 -11.79 1.05 12.90
C LEU A 86 -12.71 1.67 13.96
N GLY A 87 -12.52 1.31 15.23
CA GLY A 87 -13.33 1.78 16.36
C GLY A 87 -12.74 2.96 17.14
N LYS A 88 -11.53 3.41 16.79
CA LYS A 88 -10.86 4.52 17.48
C LYS A 88 -11.48 5.88 17.17
N THR A 89 -11.23 6.84 18.06
CA THR A 89 -11.84 8.19 18.03
C THR A 89 -11.37 9.00 16.83
N HIS A 90 -10.08 8.95 16.48
CA HIS A 90 -9.53 9.74 15.39
C HIS A 90 -9.27 8.89 14.13
N GLN A 91 -8.65 7.72 14.29
CA GLN A 91 -8.29 6.82 13.18
C GLN A 91 -9.51 6.27 12.45
N GLY A 92 -10.55 5.84 13.17
CA GLY A 92 -11.77 5.28 12.58
C GLY A 92 -12.51 6.27 11.65
N PRO A 93 -12.79 7.51 12.09
CA PRO A 93 -13.35 8.54 11.22
C PRO A 93 -12.46 8.91 10.03
N PHE A 94 -11.13 8.89 10.18
CA PHE A 94 -10.21 9.11 9.07
C PHE A 94 -10.36 8.03 7.99
N TYR A 95 -10.31 6.74 8.36
CA TYR A 95 -10.47 5.62 7.40
C TYR A 95 -11.82 5.59 6.69
N ARG A 96 -12.86 6.20 7.27
CA ARG A 96 -14.20 6.30 6.65
C ARG A 96 -14.46 7.61 5.93
N SER A 97 -13.50 8.54 5.91
CA SER A 97 -13.71 9.89 5.36
C SER A 97 -13.59 9.97 3.83
N ALA A 98 -12.94 8.99 3.21
CA ALA A 98 -12.73 8.91 1.76
C ALA A 98 -12.59 7.43 1.33
N ALA A 99 -12.45 7.17 0.02
CA ALA A 99 -12.04 5.85 -0.45
C ALA A 99 -10.68 5.47 0.18
N PHE A 100 -10.53 4.24 0.64
CA PHE A 100 -9.39 3.81 1.44
C PHE A 100 -8.70 2.60 0.80
N GLU A 101 -7.38 2.68 0.63
CA GLU A 101 -6.55 1.64 0.02
C GLU A 101 -5.39 1.26 0.94
N ILE A 102 -5.33 -0.01 1.35
CA ILE A 102 -4.31 -0.52 2.26
C ILE A 102 -3.28 -1.40 1.55
N MET A 103 -2.01 -1.14 1.80
CA MET A 103 -0.89 -2.05 1.52
C MET A 103 -0.44 -2.69 2.84
N SER A 104 0.23 -3.82 2.74
CA SER A 104 0.85 -4.46 3.90
C SER A 104 2.37 -4.40 3.80
N SER A 105 3.00 -3.99 4.88
CA SER A 105 4.46 -3.98 5.09
C SER A 105 4.87 -5.13 6.04
N ASP A 106 6.12 -5.14 6.46
CA ASP A 106 6.76 -6.12 7.34
C ASP A 106 6.04 -6.29 8.69
N HIS A 107 5.73 -5.18 9.34
CA HIS A 107 5.14 -5.14 10.68
C HIS A 107 3.66 -5.56 10.75
N ASP A 108 3.00 -5.68 9.60
CA ASP A 108 1.60 -6.14 9.51
C ASP A 108 1.47 -7.65 9.52
N ARG A 109 2.52 -8.38 9.08
CA ARG A 109 2.45 -9.81 8.79
C ARG A 109 3.52 -10.64 9.47
N TRP A 110 4.77 -10.18 9.55
CA TRP A 110 5.92 -11.06 9.83
C TRP A 110 6.83 -10.58 10.94
N GLY A 111 7.15 -9.29 10.98
CA GLY A 111 8.13 -8.72 11.89
C GLY A 111 9.15 -7.83 11.20
N PRO A 112 9.95 -7.07 11.96
CA PRO A 112 10.81 -6.02 11.42
C PRO A 112 11.82 -6.53 10.39
N ASN A 113 12.03 -5.77 9.32
CA ASN A 113 13.03 -6.03 8.29
C ASN A 113 12.99 -7.48 7.75
N CYS A 114 11.81 -7.93 7.37
CA CYS A 114 11.61 -9.29 6.89
C CYS A 114 11.53 -9.37 5.35
N ASP A 115 11.71 -10.58 4.84
CA ASP A 115 11.60 -10.89 3.41
C ASP A 115 10.75 -12.15 3.18
N SER A 116 10.66 -12.60 1.93
CA SER A 116 9.80 -13.74 1.57
C SER A 116 10.19 -15.04 2.28
N THR A 117 11.37 -15.13 2.88
CA THR A 117 11.84 -16.32 3.62
C THR A 117 11.40 -16.33 5.08
N THR A 118 10.86 -15.22 5.60
CA THR A 118 10.47 -15.07 7.00
C THR A 118 9.06 -15.61 7.30
N ALA A 119 8.19 -15.65 6.28
CA ALA A 119 6.78 -15.97 6.43
C ALA A 119 6.56 -17.41 6.93
N ALA A 120 5.86 -17.57 8.06
CA ALA A 120 5.34 -18.89 8.43
C ALA A 120 4.26 -19.34 7.43
N ALA A 121 4.13 -20.66 7.23
CA ALA A 121 3.15 -21.23 6.33
C ALA A 121 1.72 -20.77 6.70
N GLY A 122 0.95 -20.31 5.71
CA GLY A 122 -0.43 -19.88 5.88
C GLY A 122 -0.63 -18.45 6.39
N VAL A 123 0.44 -17.69 6.67
CA VAL A 123 0.36 -16.29 7.13
C VAL A 123 -0.29 -15.38 6.09
N ILE A 124 0.20 -15.41 4.85
CA ILE A 124 -0.31 -14.57 3.76
C ILE A 124 -1.83 -14.75 3.59
N PRO A 125 -2.36 -15.96 3.32
CA PRO A 125 -3.81 -16.11 3.13
C PRO A 125 -4.62 -15.75 4.37
N ALA A 126 -4.10 -15.99 5.59
CA ALA A 126 -4.79 -15.61 6.82
C ALA A 126 -4.89 -14.08 7.00
N TYR A 127 -3.83 -13.33 6.68
CA TYR A 127 -3.85 -11.87 6.68
C TYR A 127 -4.82 -11.33 5.62
N LEU A 128 -4.72 -11.81 4.38
CA LEU A 128 -5.55 -11.37 3.26
C LEU A 128 -7.04 -11.59 3.52
N ASP A 129 -7.42 -12.74 4.05
CA ASP A 129 -8.81 -13.06 4.37
C ASP A 129 -9.40 -12.04 5.37
N GLN A 130 -8.65 -11.66 6.41
CA GLN A 130 -9.11 -10.67 7.38
C GLN A 130 -9.03 -9.23 6.87
N ALA A 131 -7.95 -8.87 6.17
CA ALA A 131 -7.78 -7.54 5.58
C ALA A 131 -8.88 -7.25 4.56
N ASN A 132 -9.12 -8.16 3.61
CA ASN A 132 -10.15 -8.00 2.58
C ASN A 132 -11.57 -7.98 3.16
N ARG A 133 -11.80 -8.65 4.30
CA ARG A 133 -13.08 -8.63 5.02
C ARG A 133 -13.35 -7.29 5.71
N LEU A 134 -12.32 -6.62 6.20
CA LEU A 134 -12.44 -5.36 6.96
C LEU A 134 -12.27 -4.11 6.09
N PHE A 135 -11.43 -4.21 5.06
CA PHE A 135 -11.14 -3.17 4.08
C PHE A 135 -11.57 -3.70 2.71
N PRO A 136 -12.81 -3.42 2.29
CA PRO A 136 -13.33 -3.93 1.02
C PRO A 136 -12.38 -3.58 -0.12
N THR A 137 -11.88 -4.61 -0.79
CA THR A 137 -11.03 -4.48 -1.97
C THR A 137 -11.72 -5.14 -3.16
N TYR A 138 -11.35 -4.76 -4.37
CA TYR A 138 -11.78 -5.40 -5.62
C TYR A 138 -10.96 -6.66 -5.89
N ASP A 139 -11.33 -7.43 -6.91
CA ASP A 139 -10.55 -8.60 -7.32
C ASP A 139 -9.11 -8.18 -7.64
N LEU A 140 -8.18 -8.65 -6.80
CA LEU A 140 -6.77 -8.35 -6.95
C LEU A 140 -6.16 -9.26 -8.02
N PRO A 141 -5.28 -8.74 -8.89
CA PRO A 141 -4.64 -9.52 -9.95
C PRO A 141 -3.98 -10.83 -9.51
N ALA A 142 -3.51 -10.90 -8.25
CA ALA A 142 -2.68 -11.98 -7.73
C ALA A 142 -3.24 -12.72 -6.50
N VAL A 143 -4.33 -12.24 -5.89
CA VAL A 143 -4.81 -12.82 -4.62
C VAL A 143 -5.26 -14.27 -4.76
N ASN A 144 -5.69 -14.67 -5.96
CA ASN A 144 -6.13 -16.02 -6.28
C ASN A 144 -5.01 -16.91 -6.84
N THR A 145 -3.81 -16.38 -7.06
CA THR A 145 -2.67 -17.13 -7.63
C THR A 145 -1.57 -17.36 -6.61
N ASP A 146 -1.12 -16.31 -5.94
CA ASP A 146 0.14 -16.32 -5.19
C ASP A 146 0.12 -15.43 -3.94
N GLY A 147 -0.97 -14.68 -3.71
CA GLY A 147 -1.27 -14.03 -2.43
C GLY A 147 -0.67 -12.63 -2.26
N ALA A 148 -0.10 -12.06 -3.32
CA ALA A 148 0.38 -10.68 -3.30
C ALA A 148 -0.76 -9.66 -3.49
N GLN A 149 -0.63 -8.49 -2.83
CA GLN A 149 -1.68 -7.45 -2.80
C GLN A 149 -1.50 -6.30 -3.80
N TYR A 150 -0.68 -6.49 -4.83
CA TYR A 150 -0.45 -5.46 -5.83
C TYR A 150 -1.69 -5.21 -6.68
N ARG A 151 -1.93 -3.95 -7.06
CA ARG A 151 -3.11 -3.52 -7.80
C ARG A 151 -2.97 -2.10 -8.34
N SER A 152 -3.85 -1.72 -9.25
CA SER A 152 -3.87 -0.37 -9.81
C SER A 152 -5.29 0.13 -10.05
N ALA A 153 -5.50 1.43 -9.89
CA ALA A 153 -6.78 2.08 -10.16
C ALA A 153 -6.57 3.40 -10.92
N PRO A 154 -7.12 3.56 -12.13
CA PRO A 154 -7.19 4.87 -12.77
C PRO A 154 -8.27 5.71 -12.08
N ARG A 155 -7.91 6.94 -11.71
CA ARG A 155 -8.81 7.91 -11.08
C ARG A 155 -8.52 9.31 -11.61
N GLY A 156 -9.53 9.94 -12.21
CA GLY A 156 -9.36 11.23 -12.86
C GLY A 156 -8.24 11.23 -13.90
N ARG A 157 -7.14 11.95 -13.62
CA ARG A 157 -5.95 12.05 -14.49
C ARG A 157 -4.77 11.17 -14.05
N VAL A 158 -4.97 10.31 -13.05
CA VAL A 158 -3.89 9.60 -12.38
C VAL A 158 -4.13 8.10 -12.41
N LEU A 159 -3.12 7.32 -12.76
CA LEU A 159 -3.05 5.90 -12.46
C LEU A 159 -2.34 5.72 -11.12
N HIS A 160 -3.08 5.21 -10.14
CA HIS A 160 -2.50 4.76 -8.88
C HIS A 160 -2.03 3.31 -9.03
N ILE A 161 -0.81 3.02 -8.58
CA ILE A 161 -0.20 1.69 -8.62
C ILE A 161 0.29 1.36 -7.21
N TRP A 162 -0.27 0.34 -6.59
CA TRP A 162 0.17 -0.19 -5.30
C TRP A 162 0.91 -1.49 -5.54
N THR A 163 2.14 -1.59 -5.03
CA THR A 163 2.93 -2.82 -5.05
C THR A 163 2.74 -3.67 -3.81
N ASP A 164 3.13 -4.93 -3.90
CA ASP A 164 3.56 -5.77 -2.78
C ASP A 164 5.04 -6.11 -3.00
N GLY A 165 5.93 -5.43 -2.28
CA GLY A 165 7.37 -5.62 -2.28
C GLY A 165 7.88 -6.51 -1.16
N ARG A 166 6.97 -7.24 -0.49
CA ARG A 166 7.25 -8.11 0.66
C ARG A 166 7.06 -9.59 0.31
N THR A 167 5.98 -9.94 -0.40
CA THR A 167 5.62 -11.33 -0.73
C THR A 167 6.67 -12.04 -1.59
N TYR A 168 7.28 -11.36 -2.55
CA TYR A 168 8.31 -11.93 -3.45
C TYR A 168 9.70 -11.37 -3.23
N MET A 169 9.90 -10.69 -2.10
CA MET A 169 11.16 -10.06 -1.77
C MET A 169 12.24 -11.13 -1.60
N SER A 170 13.28 -11.07 -2.44
CA SER A 170 14.48 -11.87 -2.25
C SER A 170 15.12 -11.59 -0.90
N ALA A 171 15.84 -12.58 -0.36
CA ALA A 171 16.54 -12.46 0.91
C ALA A 171 17.32 -11.14 1.01
N ILE A 172 17.21 -10.43 2.14
CA ILE A 172 17.83 -9.10 2.33
C ILE A 172 19.34 -9.16 2.11
N ALA A 173 19.98 -10.20 2.64
CA ALA A 173 21.41 -10.43 2.54
C ALA A 173 21.90 -10.86 1.15
N ALA A 174 20.99 -11.11 0.19
CA ALA A 174 21.38 -11.45 -1.18
C ALA A 174 22.14 -10.29 -1.84
N THR A 175 23.11 -10.62 -2.67
CA THR A 175 23.83 -9.65 -3.49
C THR A 175 22.86 -8.93 -4.44
N ASP A 176 22.89 -7.60 -4.47
CA ASP A 176 22.11 -6.81 -5.44
C ASP A 176 22.63 -7.05 -6.86
N ASN A 177 21.89 -7.86 -7.61
CA ASN A 177 22.16 -8.24 -8.98
C ASN A 177 20.82 -8.56 -9.68
N ALA A 178 20.88 -9.01 -10.94
CA ALA A 178 19.69 -9.27 -11.75
C ALA A 178 18.74 -10.35 -11.18
N SER A 179 19.19 -11.18 -10.23
CA SER A 179 18.34 -12.18 -9.57
C SER A 179 17.70 -11.69 -8.27
N LYS A 180 18.24 -10.63 -7.65
CA LYS A 180 17.68 -10.06 -6.42
C LYS A 180 16.52 -9.14 -6.78
N THR A 181 15.35 -9.42 -6.23
CA THR A 181 14.12 -8.71 -6.56
C THR A 181 13.35 -8.28 -5.33
N LYS A 182 12.62 -7.17 -5.45
CA LYS A 182 11.62 -6.72 -4.48
C LYS A 182 10.21 -7.25 -4.81
N LEU A 183 9.87 -7.29 -6.11
CA LEU A 183 8.50 -7.58 -6.56
C LEU A 183 8.29 -8.99 -7.17
N GLY A 184 9.36 -9.70 -7.50
CA GLY A 184 9.26 -10.90 -8.34
C GLY A 184 9.08 -10.52 -9.81
N ALA A 185 9.37 -11.48 -10.70
CA ALA A 185 9.33 -11.23 -12.15
C ALA A 185 7.91 -10.89 -12.66
N VAL A 186 6.89 -11.53 -12.10
CA VAL A 186 5.49 -11.35 -12.51
C VAL A 186 5.01 -9.94 -12.21
N GLN A 187 5.17 -9.49 -10.97
CA GLN A 187 4.72 -8.16 -10.58
C GLN A 187 5.61 -7.05 -11.17
N GLU A 188 6.92 -7.27 -11.33
CA GLU A 188 7.78 -6.31 -12.04
C GLU A 188 7.28 -6.08 -13.49
N GLN A 189 6.96 -7.17 -14.19
CA GLN A 189 6.39 -7.05 -15.55
C GLN A 189 5.01 -6.39 -15.52
N TRP A 190 4.16 -6.76 -14.57
CA TRP A 190 2.85 -6.12 -14.39
C TRP A 190 2.97 -4.61 -14.15
N VAL A 191 3.93 -4.15 -13.35
CA VAL A 191 4.21 -2.72 -13.15
C VAL A 191 4.60 -2.06 -14.48
N LYS A 192 5.48 -2.69 -15.27
CA LYS A 192 5.83 -2.19 -16.62
C LYS A 192 4.60 -2.07 -17.52
N ASP A 193 3.70 -3.04 -17.47
CA ASP A 193 2.45 -3.02 -18.23
C ASP A 193 1.53 -1.86 -17.77
N GLN A 194 1.47 -1.57 -16.46
CA GLN A 194 0.74 -0.41 -15.94
C GLN A 194 1.35 0.93 -16.37
N LEU A 195 2.68 1.03 -16.43
CA LEU A 195 3.36 2.22 -16.95
C LEU A 195 3.03 2.45 -18.44
N LEU A 196 2.98 1.38 -19.23
CA LEU A 196 2.56 1.43 -20.63
C LEU A 196 1.08 1.78 -20.76
N TYR A 197 0.21 1.23 -19.90
CA TYR A 197 -1.20 1.60 -19.84
C TYR A 197 -1.38 3.09 -19.57
N ALA A 198 -0.66 3.65 -18.58
CA ALA A 198 -0.70 5.08 -18.28
C ALA A 198 -0.23 5.93 -19.46
N LYS A 199 0.82 5.49 -20.18
CA LYS A 199 1.28 6.15 -21.41
C LYS A 199 0.16 6.24 -22.44
N ASN A 200 -0.47 5.10 -22.75
CA ASN A 200 -1.47 4.97 -23.81
C ASN A 200 -2.76 5.74 -23.48
N ASN A 201 -3.05 5.95 -22.19
CA ASN A 201 -4.22 6.69 -21.72
C ASN A 201 -3.90 8.12 -21.25
N ASN A 202 -2.67 8.59 -21.47
CA ASN A 202 -2.20 9.92 -21.06
C ASN A 202 -2.46 10.25 -19.58
N LEU A 203 -2.20 9.30 -18.69
CA LEU A 203 -2.34 9.46 -17.24
C LEU A 203 -1.00 9.87 -16.60
N ALA A 204 -1.08 10.68 -15.54
CA ALA A 204 0.00 10.78 -14.56
C ALA A 204 0.05 9.48 -13.73
N ILE A 205 1.18 9.19 -13.09
CA ILE A 205 1.38 7.93 -12.37
C ILE A 205 1.77 8.25 -10.93
N VAL A 206 1.12 7.58 -9.97
CA VAL A 206 1.57 7.53 -8.58
C VAL A 206 1.87 6.08 -8.25
N LEU A 207 3.15 5.78 -8.03
CA LEU A 207 3.64 4.48 -7.60
C LEU A 207 3.85 4.49 -6.09
N TYR A 208 3.09 3.65 -5.39
CA TYR A 208 3.14 3.48 -3.95
C TYR A 208 4.00 2.27 -3.60
N LEU A 209 4.97 2.51 -2.73
CA LEU A 209 5.88 1.52 -2.17
C LEU A 209 5.67 1.51 -0.66
N GLU A 210 5.51 0.32 -0.07
CA GLU A 210 5.27 0.18 1.37
C GLU A 210 6.52 0.48 2.21
N ASP A 211 7.69 0.10 1.70
CA ASP A 211 8.97 0.23 2.39
C ASP A 211 9.66 1.57 2.12
N GLY A 212 10.76 1.80 2.85
CA GLY A 212 11.63 2.95 2.65
C GLY A 212 12.04 3.06 1.18
N GLY A 213 11.94 4.29 0.67
CA GLY A 213 12.29 4.59 -0.72
C GLY A 213 13.78 4.49 -1.00
N MET A 214 14.21 5.10 -2.09
CA MET A 214 15.63 5.31 -2.37
C MET A 214 16.24 6.23 -1.31
N THR A 215 16.79 5.68 -0.23
CA THR A 215 17.72 6.44 0.59
C THR A 215 19.09 6.33 -0.06
N ALA A 216 19.73 7.46 -0.36
CA ALA A 216 21.03 7.46 -1.05
C ALA A 216 22.16 6.82 -0.21
N THR A 217 21.88 6.43 1.04
CA THR A 217 22.87 6.13 2.07
C THR A 217 22.58 4.87 2.88
N SER A 218 21.56 4.08 2.58
CA SER A 218 21.34 2.85 3.36
C SER A 218 22.45 1.84 3.06
N SER A 219 23.35 1.71 4.05
CA SER A 219 24.50 0.81 4.04
C SER A 219 24.56 0.00 5.33
N PHE A 220 23.44 -0.10 6.06
CA PHE A 220 23.37 -0.86 7.29
C PHE A 220 23.00 -2.32 6.98
N THR A 221 23.52 -3.24 7.78
CA THR A 221 23.21 -4.67 7.68
C THR A 221 21.71 -4.88 7.93
N GLY A 222 21.02 -5.56 7.01
CA GLY A 222 19.58 -5.77 7.12
C GLY A 222 18.73 -4.71 6.43
N ASP A 223 19.33 -3.83 5.62
CA ASP A 223 18.61 -2.86 4.81
C ASP A 223 17.65 -3.53 3.82
N ASP A 224 16.36 -3.40 4.10
CA ASP A 224 15.25 -3.89 3.31
C ASP A 224 14.62 -2.79 2.44
N THR A 225 15.12 -1.56 2.50
CA THR A 225 14.61 -0.46 1.68
C THR A 225 14.85 -0.75 0.20
N TRP A 226 14.18 0.01 -0.67
CA TRP A 226 14.45 -0.08 -2.10
C TRP A 226 15.91 0.24 -2.44
N GLY A 227 16.62 0.99 -1.58
CA GLY A 227 18.05 1.28 -1.71
C GLY A 227 18.95 0.04 -1.76
N ALA A 228 18.53 -1.09 -1.18
CA ALA A 228 19.24 -2.38 -1.23
C ALA A 228 18.89 -3.27 -2.45
N TYR A 229 17.97 -2.80 -3.31
CA TYR A 229 17.43 -3.49 -4.48
C TYR A 229 17.57 -2.62 -5.74
N LYS A 230 18.73 -1.98 -5.93
CA LYS A 230 18.96 -0.98 -6.98
C LYS A 230 18.81 -1.58 -8.36
N THR A 231 19.21 -2.83 -8.56
CA THR A 231 19.05 -3.50 -9.87
C THR A 231 17.57 -3.60 -10.25
N ALA A 232 16.72 -4.06 -9.33
CA ALA A 232 15.28 -4.16 -9.55
C ALA A 232 14.64 -2.77 -9.74
N TRP A 233 15.02 -1.77 -8.94
CA TRP A 233 14.55 -0.40 -9.10
C TRP A 233 14.92 0.20 -10.46
N ASN A 234 16.17 0.03 -10.88
CA ASN A 234 16.67 0.53 -12.16
C ASN A 234 15.94 -0.09 -13.34
N ASN A 235 15.48 -1.34 -13.26
CA ASN A 235 14.67 -1.95 -14.32
C ASN A 235 13.35 -1.20 -14.54
N ILE A 236 12.68 -0.79 -13.46
CA ILE A 236 11.42 -0.05 -13.52
C ILE A 236 11.66 1.38 -14.04
N VAL A 237 12.62 2.10 -13.48
CA VAL A 237 12.93 3.49 -13.86
C VAL A 237 13.45 3.58 -15.30
N SER A 238 14.33 2.66 -15.70
CA SER A 238 14.87 2.63 -17.07
C SER A 238 13.75 2.34 -18.07
N TYR A 239 12.82 1.43 -17.75
CA TYR A 239 11.66 1.18 -18.59
C TYR A 239 10.74 2.40 -18.69
N ALA A 240 10.41 3.04 -17.56
CA ALA A 240 9.61 4.28 -17.53
C ALA A 240 10.24 5.40 -18.38
N SER A 241 11.57 5.52 -18.34
CA SER A 241 12.34 6.46 -19.18
C SER A 241 12.26 6.08 -20.65
N ALA A 242 12.52 4.82 -20.99
CA ALA A 242 12.50 4.32 -22.37
C ALA A 242 11.14 4.49 -23.06
N ILE A 243 10.03 4.34 -22.31
CA ILE A 243 8.70 4.58 -22.86
C ILE A 243 8.24 6.04 -22.76
N GLY A 244 9.00 6.93 -22.12
CA GLY A 244 8.74 8.37 -22.06
C GLY A 244 7.68 8.80 -21.03
N VAL A 245 7.49 8.04 -19.94
CA VAL A 245 6.57 8.40 -18.85
C VAL A 245 7.25 8.81 -17.55
N LEU A 246 8.59 8.77 -17.49
CA LEU A 246 9.34 9.07 -16.26
C LEU A 246 9.00 10.45 -15.66
N THR A 247 8.78 11.47 -16.50
CA THR A 247 8.42 12.82 -16.04
C THR A 247 6.99 12.94 -15.47
N ARG A 248 6.20 11.86 -15.54
CA ARG A 248 4.83 11.78 -15.04
C ARG A 248 4.72 10.87 -13.81
N LEU A 249 5.83 10.29 -13.38
CA LEU A 249 5.91 9.34 -12.29
C LEU A 249 6.23 10.05 -10.97
N LEU A 250 5.29 9.99 -10.03
CA LEU A 250 5.52 10.27 -8.62
C LEU A 250 5.66 8.94 -7.87
N VAL A 251 6.66 8.86 -7.00
CA VAL A 251 6.89 7.70 -6.14
C VAL A 251 6.65 8.13 -4.70
N ILE A 252 5.85 7.37 -3.96
CA ILE A 252 5.53 7.62 -2.55
C ILE A 252 5.88 6.36 -1.76
N CYS A 253 6.63 6.54 -0.67
CA CYS A 253 7.19 5.46 0.14
C CYS A 253 6.81 5.66 1.62
N GLY A 254 6.73 4.57 2.37
CA GLY A 254 6.53 4.57 3.83
C GLY A 254 7.84 4.35 4.61
N ASP A 255 7.70 3.76 5.80
CA ASP A 255 8.75 3.12 6.65
C ASP A 255 9.89 4.02 7.21
N PHE A 256 10.46 4.95 6.43
CA PHE A 256 11.71 5.65 6.76
C PHE A 256 11.70 6.59 8.00
N HIS A 257 10.61 6.71 8.77
CA HIS A 257 10.50 7.45 10.05
C HIS A 257 11.32 8.78 10.14
N GLY A 258 11.33 9.56 9.06
CA GLY A 258 12.11 10.78 8.95
C GLY A 258 11.51 11.94 9.76
N ARG A 259 12.36 12.87 10.19
CA ARG A 259 11.97 14.17 10.76
C ARG A 259 12.28 15.31 9.82
#